data_AF-A0A2N9IES1-F1
#
_entry.id   AF-A0A2N9IES1-F1
#
_cell.length_a   1.000
_cell.length_b   1.000
_cell.length_c   1.000
_cell.angle_alpha   90.00
_cell.angle_beta   90.00
_cell.angle_gamma   90.00
#
_symmetry.space_group_name_H-M   'P 1'
#
loop_
_entity.id
_entity.type
_entity.pdbx_description
1 polymer ?
#
loop_
_entity_poly.entity_id
_entity_poly.type
_entity_poly.pdbx_seq_one_letter_code
_entity_poly.pdbx_strand_id
1 'polypeptide(L)'
;MILGNPVVSDICATGLSGCIALTLLRFWGETAKRGIFDQKLNRKFVHVSIGLVFMICWPMFSSGYRGAILAALVPGINIIRMILLGLGIMKDEAIVKSMSRNGDYRELLKGPLYYASTITLACIFYWRTSPIAIAAICNLCAGDGLADIIGRQFGSHKIPYNRNKSLAG
;
A
#
# COMPACT_ATOMS: atom_id res chain seq x y z
N MET A 1 -5.69 -32.85 7.12
CA MET A 1 -6.58 -32.32 8.18
C MET A 1 -6.08 -30.95 8.71
N ILE A 2 -5.74 -30.01 7.81
CA ILE A 2 -5.23 -28.66 8.18
C ILE A 2 -6.25 -27.57 7.79
N LEU A 3 -7.19 -27.86 6.88
CA LEU A 3 -8.23 -26.93 6.42
C LEU A 3 -9.43 -26.74 7.37
N GLY A 4 -9.49 -27.44 8.51
CA GLY A 4 -10.66 -27.42 9.40
C GLY A 4 -10.61 -26.39 10.53
N ASN A 5 -9.43 -25.81 10.82
CA ASN A 5 -9.27 -24.87 11.92
C ASN A 5 -9.12 -23.44 11.36
N PRO A 6 -10.11 -22.56 11.55
CA PRO A 6 -10.09 -21.20 11.01
C PRO A 6 -8.85 -20.41 11.46
N VAL A 7 -8.30 -20.72 12.65
CA VAL A 7 -7.10 -20.06 13.18
C VAL A 7 -5.86 -20.42 12.37
N VAL A 8 -5.69 -21.69 11.99
CA VAL A 8 -4.52 -22.13 11.20
C VAL A 8 -4.59 -21.54 9.80
N SER A 9 -5.80 -21.50 9.21
CA SER A 9 -6.04 -20.85 7.91
C SER A 9 -5.67 -19.36 7.96
N ASP A 10 -6.10 -18.64 9.00
CA ASP A 10 -5.83 -17.21 9.12
C ASP A 10 -4.33 -16.93 9.35
N ILE A 11 -3.63 -17.76 10.11
CA ILE A 11 -2.17 -17.65 10.30
C ILE A 11 -1.43 -17.89 8.98
N CYS A 12 -1.79 -18.94 8.25
CA CYS A 12 -1.23 -19.22 6.93
C CYS A 12 -1.53 -18.07 5.94
N ALA A 13 -2.74 -17.51 5.96
CA ALA A 13 -3.12 -16.37 5.13
C ALA A 13 -2.32 -15.11 5.49
N THR A 14 -2.08 -14.86 6.78
CA THR A 14 -1.23 -13.76 7.26
C THR A 14 0.20 -13.91 6.76
N GLY A 15 0.78 -15.11 6.91
CA GLY A 15 2.12 -15.42 6.43
C GLY A 15 2.25 -15.24 4.91
N LEU A 16 1.29 -15.78 4.15
CA LEU A 16 1.31 -15.68 2.70
C LEU A 16 1.14 -14.24 2.20
N SER A 17 0.15 -13.52 2.72
CA SER A 17 -0.09 -12.12 2.35
C SER A 17 1.07 -11.22 2.75
N GLY A 18 1.70 -11.46 3.91
CA GLY A 18 2.94 -10.80 4.32
C GLY A 18 4.09 -11.08 3.35
N CYS A 19 4.32 -12.34 2.97
CA CYS A 19 5.33 -12.72 1.99
C CYS A 19 5.10 -12.05 0.62
N ILE A 20 3.85 -12.02 0.16
CA ILE A 20 3.46 -11.36 -1.10
C ILE A 20 3.76 -9.86 -1.01
N ALA A 21 3.32 -9.19 0.06
CA ALA A 21 3.56 -7.76 0.27
C ALA A 21 5.05 -7.42 0.31
N LEU A 22 5.87 -8.23 1.01
CA LEU A 22 7.32 -8.05 1.07
C LEU A 22 7.99 -8.25 -0.28
N THR A 23 7.55 -9.24 -1.05
CA THR A 23 8.07 -9.52 -2.39
C THR A 23 7.74 -8.37 -3.34
N LEU A 24 6.51 -7.84 -3.31
CA LEU A 24 6.11 -6.66 -4.05
C LEU A 24 6.93 -5.42 -3.68
N LEU A 25 7.14 -5.16 -2.39
CA LEU A 25 7.98 -4.06 -1.92
C LEU A 25 9.42 -4.18 -2.43
N ARG A 26 10.00 -5.39 -2.40
CA ARG A 26 11.34 -5.65 -2.95
C ARG A 26 11.38 -5.46 -4.45
N PHE A 27 10.38 -5.99 -5.17
CA PHE A 27 10.29 -5.85 -6.62
C PHE A 27 10.29 -4.38 -7.04
N TRP A 28 9.43 -3.55 -6.44
CA TRP A 28 9.39 -2.12 -6.75
C TRP A 28 10.61 -1.34 -6.23
N GLY A 29 11.22 -1.78 -5.13
CA GLY A 29 12.50 -1.27 -4.63
C GLY A 29 13.62 -1.46 -5.64
N GLU A 30 13.74 -2.66 -6.22
CA GLU A 30 14.74 -2.98 -7.23
C GLU A 30 14.48 -2.22 -8.55
N THR A 31 13.22 -2.10 -8.96
CA THR A 31 12.82 -1.26 -10.09
C THR A 31 13.21 0.21 -9.87
N ALA A 32 13.09 0.72 -8.64
CA ALA A 32 13.53 2.08 -8.27
C ALA A 32 15.04 2.25 -8.37
N LYS A 33 15.79 1.27 -7.84
CA LYS A 33 17.26 1.29 -7.88
C LYS A 33 17.76 1.37 -9.31
N ARG A 34 17.22 0.51 -10.18
CA ARG A 34 17.56 0.43 -11.61
C ARG A 34 17.14 1.65 -12.42
N GLY A 35 16.34 2.57 -11.85
CA GLY A 35 15.93 3.80 -12.51
C GLY A 35 15.01 3.58 -13.70
N ILE A 36 14.30 2.45 -13.74
CA ILE A 36 13.40 2.10 -14.86
C ILE A 36 12.22 3.08 -14.93
N PHE A 37 11.73 3.51 -13.76
CA PHE A 37 10.65 4.48 -13.65
C PHE A 37 11.05 5.69 -12.84
N ASP A 38 10.42 6.81 -13.19
CA ASP A 38 10.52 8.06 -12.47
C ASP A 38 10.10 7.89 -11.01
N GLN A 39 10.83 8.47 -10.06
CA GLN A 39 10.65 8.21 -8.63
C GLN A 39 9.22 8.54 -8.14
N LYS A 40 8.59 9.53 -8.76
CA LYS A 40 7.19 9.90 -8.49
C LYS A 40 6.18 8.86 -9.00
N LEU A 41 6.42 8.26 -10.16
CA LEU A 41 5.57 7.21 -10.73
C LEU A 41 5.75 5.91 -9.94
N ASN A 42 6.99 5.54 -9.61
CA ASN A 42 7.27 4.32 -8.88
C ASN A 42 6.58 4.30 -7.50
N ARG A 43 6.61 5.41 -6.75
CA ARG A 43 5.87 5.54 -5.49
C ARG A 43 4.37 5.31 -5.67
N LYS A 44 3.79 5.78 -6.78
CA LYS A 44 2.37 5.59 -7.08
C LYS A 44 2.05 4.15 -7.48
N PHE A 45 2.94 3.47 -8.22
CA PHE A 45 2.81 2.04 -8.51
C PHE A 45 2.91 1.19 -7.24
N VAL A 46 3.87 1.46 -6.36
CA VAL A 46 3.98 0.82 -5.04
C VAL A 46 2.66 0.97 -4.28
N HIS A 47 2.13 2.19 -4.24
CA HIS A 47 0.89 2.53 -3.55
C HIS A 47 -0.35 1.79 -4.09
N VAL A 48 -0.56 1.81 -5.41
CA VAL A 48 -1.67 1.12 -6.07
C VAL A 48 -1.55 -0.40 -5.87
N SER A 49 -0.37 -0.95 -6.15
CA SER A 49 -0.15 -2.40 -6.18
C SER A 49 -0.24 -3.03 -4.79
N ILE A 50 0.36 -2.42 -3.76
CA ILE A 50 0.31 -2.97 -2.40
C ILE A 50 -1.13 -2.96 -1.88
N GLY A 51 -1.87 -1.86 -2.07
CA GLY A 51 -3.26 -1.78 -1.61
C GLY A 51 -4.18 -2.77 -2.31
N LEU A 52 -4.10 -2.88 -3.63
CA LEU A 52 -4.95 -3.78 -4.41
C LEU A 52 -4.61 -5.25 -4.17
N VAL A 53 -3.32 -5.61 -4.15
CA VAL A 53 -2.91 -7.00 -3.88
C VAL A 53 -3.28 -7.39 -2.46
N PHE A 54 -3.14 -6.49 -1.49
CA PHE A 54 -3.60 -6.75 -0.13
C PHE A 54 -5.12 -6.99 -0.05
N MET A 55 -5.92 -6.21 -0.79
CA MET A 55 -7.36 -6.46 -0.91
C MET A 55 -7.68 -7.81 -1.56
N ILE A 56 -6.93 -8.23 -2.60
CA ILE A 56 -7.10 -9.54 -3.23
C ILE A 56 -6.79 -10.68 -2.24
N CYS A 57 -5.93 -10.44 -1.24
CA CYS A 57 -5.67 -11.39 -0.17
C CYS A 57 -6.76 -11.44 0.92
N TRP A 58 -7.70 -10.48 0.99
CA TRP A 58 -8.75 -10.45 2.04
C TRP A 58 -9.69 -11.67 2.08
N PRO A 59 -10.07 -12.31 0.96
CA PRO A 59 -10.84 -13.56 0.96
C PRO A 59 -10.12 -14.76 1.58
N MET A 60 -8.81 -14.68 1.77
CA MET A 60 -8.05 -15.74 2.43
C MET A 60 -8.19 -15.71 3.96
N PHE A 61 -8.66 -14.59 4.51
CA PHE A 61 -8.88 -14.42 5.95
C PHE A 61 -10.34 -14.70 6.32
N SER A 62 -10.54 -15.22 7.52
CA SER A 62 -11.84 -15.41 8.13
C SER A 62 -12.62 -14.09 8.24
N SER A 63 -13.94 -14.17 8.07
CA SER A 63 -14.84 -13.01 8.16
C SER A 63 -14.98 -12.45 9.59
N GLY A 64 -14.54 -13.18 10.61
CA GLY A 64 -14.62 -12.75 12.00
C GLY A 64 -13.59 -11.68 12.39
N TYR A 65 -13.77 -11.09 13.59
CA TYR A 65 -12.87 -10.10 14.18
C TYR A 65 -11.41 -10.57 14.28
N ARG A 66 -11.19 -11.89 14.41
CA ARG A 66 -9.83 -12.49 14.44
C ARG A 66 -9.11 -12.35 13.10
N GLY A 67 -9.80 -12.62 11.99
CA GLY A 67 -9.27 -12.39 10.65
C GLY A 67 -8.95 -10.90 10.43
N ALA A 68 -9.76 -10.01 11.01
CA ALA A 68 -9.54 -8.57 10.96
C ALA A 68 -8.22 -8.15 11.62
N ILE A 69 -7.98 -8.62 12.85
CA ILE A 69 -6.74 -8.36 13.57
C ILE A 69 -5.55 -8.93 12.79
N LEU A 70 -5.64 -10.19 12.33
CA LEU A 70 -4.56 -10.88 11.64
C LEU A 70 -4.19 -10.22 10.31
N ALA A 71 -5.18 -9.80 9.52
CA ALA A 71 -4.92 -9.05 8.31
C ALA A 71 -4.37 -7.65 8.60
N ALA A 72 -4.82 -6.98 9.67
CA ALA A 72 -4.30 -5.68 10.09
C ALA A 72 -2.83 -5.74 10.57
N LEU A 73 -2.34 -6.91 11.01
CA LEU A 73 -0.92 -7.09 11.33
C LEU A 73 -0.03 -6.92 10.10
N VAL A 74 -0.48 -7.29 8.90
CA VAL A 74 0.33 -7.16 7.68
C VAL A 74 0.70 -5.69 7.37
N PRO A 75 -0.26 -4.76 7.22
CA PRO A 75 0.06 -3.34 7.08
C PRO A 75 0.62 -2.76 8.39
N GLY A 76 0.27 -3.31 9.57
CA GLY A 76 0.84 -2.90 10.86
C GLY A 76 2.35 -3.12 10.97
N ILE A 77 2.85 -4.29 10.55
CA ILE A 77 4.29 -4.56 10.44
C ILE A 77 4.94 -3.61 9.44
N ASN A 78 4.24 -3.29 8.34
CA ASN A 78 4.74 -2.32 7.38
C ASN A 78 4.85 -0.91 7.99
N ILE A 79 3.93 -0.48 8.86
CA ILE A 79 4.02 0.79 9.60
C ILE A 79 5.30 0.81 10.45
N ILE A 80 5.55 -0.25 11.22
CA ILE A 80 6.78 -0.37 12.02
C ILE A 80 8.01 -0.24 11.12
N ARG A 81 8.01 -0.92 9.97
CA ARG A 81 9.10 -0.83 8.99
C ARG A 81 9.29 0.59 8.46
N MET A 82 8.20 1.30 8.13
CA MET A 82 8.26 2.71 7.68
C MET A 82 8.82 3.62 8.78
N ILE A 83 8.45 3.39 10.05
CA ILE A 83 8.99 4.13 11.19
C ILE A 83 10.48 3.87 11.35
N LEU A 84 10.92 2.61 11.33
CA LEU A 84 12.33 2.24 11.47
C LEU A 84 13.20 2.82 10.34
N LEU A 85 12.72 2.79 9.10
CA LEU A 85 13.41 3.39 7.96
C LEU A 85 13.41 4.91 8.04
N GLY A 86 12.28 5.51 8.42
CA GLY A 86 12.11 6.96 8.49
C GLY A 86 12.85 7.62 9.65
N LEU A 87 13.09 6.89 10.74
CA LEU A 87 13.98 7.29 11.83
C LEU A 87 15.46 7.03 11.54
N GLY A 88 15.77 6.37 10.41
CA GLY A 88 17.15 6.05 10.01
C GLY A 88 17.81 4.91 10.80
N ILE A 89 17.04 4.20 11.64
CA ILE A 89 17.50 3.03 12.40
C ILE A 89 17.78 1.87 11.43
N MET A 90 16.89 1.67 10.46
CA MET A 90 17.10 0.76 9.34
C MET A 90 17.48 1.55 8.09
N LYS A 91 18.46 1.06 7.32
CA LYS A 91 18.86 1.66 6.04
C LYS A 91 18.58 0.67 4.92
N ASP A 92 17.53 0.93 4.14
CA ASP A 92 17.19 0.18 2.94
C ASP A 92 16.96 1.16 1.79
N GLU A 93 18.03 1.46 1.06
CA GLU A 93 18.00 2.45 -0.02
C GLU A 93 17.04 2.07 -1.14
N ALA A 94 16.78 0.77 -1.36
CA ALA A 94 15.81 0.32 -2.37
C ALA A 94 14.41 0.84 -2.04
N ILE A 95 14.03 0.66 -0.78
CA ILE A 95 12.72 0.98 -0.26
C ILE A 95 12.56 2.48 -0.08
N VAL A 96 13.60 3.16 0.40
CA VAL A 96 13.60 4.63 0.49
C VAL A 96 13.46 5.22 -0.91
N LYS A 97 14.20 4.74 -1.90
CA LYS A 97 14.13 5.25 -3.27
C LYS A 97 12.78 4.98 -3.94
N SER A 98 12.14 3.82 -3.69
CA SER A 98 10.82 3.53 -4.27
C SER A 98 9.68 4.34 -3.67
N MET A 99 9.80 4.76 -2.39
CA MET A 99 8.71 5.41 -1.66
C MET A 99 8.94 6.89 -1.32
N SER A 100 10.15 7.43 -1.49
CA SER A 100 10.47 8.85 -1.31
C SER A 100 10.41 9.62 -2.63
N ARG A 101 10.17 10.94 -2.61
CA ARG A 101 10.29 11.82 -3.80
C ARG A 101 11.73 12.25 -4.06
N ASN A 102 12.46 12.56 -2.99
CA ASN A 102 13.81 13.12 -3.06
C ASN A 102 14.88 12.14 -2.56
N GLY A 103 14.48 10.92 -2.17
CA GLY A 103 15.38 9.95 -1.52
C GLY A 103 15.61 10.23 -0.03
N ASP A 104 14.91 11.21 0.56
CA ASP A 104 14.92 11.44 2.01
C ASP A 104 14.10 10.35 2.72
N TYR A 105 14.71 9.72 3.71
CA TYR A 105 14.10 8.71 4.57
C TYR A 105 12.93 9.28 5.38
N ARG A 106 12.96 10.57 5.76
CA ARG A 106 11.89 11.22 6.52
C ARG A 106 10.57 11.30 5.75
N GLU A 107 10.60 11.23 4.42
CA GLU A 107 9.38 11.23 3.61
C GLU A 107 8.55 9.95 3.81
N LEU A 108 9.18 8.83 4.22
CA LEU A 108 8.49 7.58 4.55
C LEU A 108 7.51 7.76 5.72
N LEU A 109 7.83 8.64 6.66
CA LEU A 109 6.99 8.96 7.83
C LEU A 109 5.76 9.81 7.47
N LYS A 110 5.71 10.34 6.24
CA LYS A 110 4.58 11.15 5.77
C LYS A 110 3.65 10.26 4.96
N GLY A 111 3.72 10.35 3.63
CA GLY A 111 2.77 9.68 2.72
C GLY A 111 2.63 8.19 3.02
N PRO A 112 3.68 7.37 2.86
CA PRO A 112 3.61 5.92 3.04
C PRO A 112 3.07 5.48 4.40
N LEU A 113 3.46 6.16 5.49
CA LEU A 113 2.97 5.86 6.83
C LEU A 113 1.48 6.17 7.00
N TYR A 114 1.00 7.32 6.50
CA TYR A 114 -0.44 7.66 6.56
C TYR A 114 -1.28 6.67 5.74
N TYR A 115 -0.79 6.23 4.58
CA TYR A 115 -1.48 5.24 3.77
C TYR A 115 -1.56 3.88 4.47
N ALA A 116 -0.42 3.38 4.98
CA ALA A 116 -0.39 2.11 5.70
C ALA A 116 -1.30 2.16 6.95
N SER A 117 -1.28 3.28 7.68
CA SER A 117 -2.17 3.50 8.83
C SER A 117 -3.64 3.49 8.43
N THR A 118 -4.01 4.16 7.34
CA THR A 118 -5.40 4.18 6.86
C THR A 118 -5.89 2.78 6.49
N ILE A 119 -5.06 1.97 5.82
CA ILE A 119 -5.38 0.58 5.50
C ILE A 119 -5.53 -0.26 6.78
N THR A 120 -4.61 -0.12 7.74
CA THR A 120 -4.70 -0.80 9.05
C THR A 120 -5.99 -0.44 9.79
N LEU A 121 -6.33 0.84 9.87
CA LEU A 121 -7.55 1.31 10.54
C LEU A 121 -8.81 0.83 9.81
N ALA A 122 -8.82 0.83 8.48
CA ALA A 122 -9.93 0.29 7.69
C ALA A 122 -10.13 -1.22 7.95
N CYS A 123 -9.04 -1.98 8.10
CA CYS A 123 -9.12 -3.39 8.49
C CYS A 123 -9.69 -3.58 9.91
N ILE A 124 -9.26 -2.78 10.89
CA ILE A 124 -9.67 -2.95 12.29
C ILE A 124 -11.14 -2.54 12.50
N PHE A 125 -11.56 -1.39 11.96
CA PHE A 125 -12.86 -0.80 12.29
C PHE A 125 -14.00 -1.22 11.36
N TYR A 126 -13.74 -1.31 10.06
CA TYR A 126 -14.80 -1.55 9.08
C TYR A 126 -14.79 -2.99 8.57
N TRP A 127 -13.61 -3.61 8.47
CA TRP A 127 -13.36 -4.96 7.98
C TRP A 127 -14.00 -5.28 6.62
N ARG A 128 -13.69 -6.44 6.03
CA ARG A 128 -14.21 -6.86 4.70
C ARG A 128 -15.74 -6.93 4.62
N THR A 129 -16.42 -6.98 5.75
CA THR A 129 -17.89 -7.02 5.84
C THR A 129 -18.54 -5.68 5.56
N SER A 130 -17.80 -4.58 5.66
CA SER A 130 -18.31 -3.24 5.36
C SER A 130 -17.88 -2.77 3.96
N PRO A 131 -18.83 -2.33 3.11
CA PRO A 131 -18.50 -1.73 1.81
C PRO A 131 -17.69 -0.43 1.97
N ILE A 132 -17.73 0.22 3.15
CA ILE A 132 -16.97 1.43 3.45
C ILE A 132 -15.47 1.15 3.42
N ALA A 133 -15.01 0.01 3.97
CA ALA A 133 -13.59 -0.36 3.95
C ALA A 133 -13.07 -0.54 2.52
N ILE A 134 -13.87 -1.24 1.70
CA ILE A 134 -13.55 -1.51 0.30
C ILE A 134 -13.52 -0.21 -0.48
N ALA A 135 -14.54 0.65 -0.33
CA ALA A 135 -14.60 1.93 -1.01
C ALA A 135 -13.44 2.86 -0.58
N ALA A 136 -13.11 2.91 0.72
CA ALA A 136 -12.02 3.73 1.23
C ALA A 136 -10.66 3.29 0.66
N ILE A 137 -10.36 1.98 0.68
CA ILE A 137 -9.08 1.48 0.16
C ILE A 137 -9.04 1.57 -1.37
N CYS A 138 -10.13 1.26 -2.08
CA CYS A 138 -10.18 1.46 -3.53
C CYS A 138 -9.98 2.92 -3.91
N ASN A 139 -10.64 3.86 -3.24
CA ASN A 139 -10.49 5.28 -3.54
C ASN A 139 -9.08 5.79 -3.20
N LEU A 140 -8.53 5.34 -2.07
CA LEU A 140 -7.19 5.71 -1.64
C LEU A 140 -6.10 5.11 -2.54
N CYS A 141 -6.18 3.81 -2.87
CA CYS A 141 -5.15 3.09 -3.60
C CYS A 141 -5.34 3.15 -5.11
N ALA A 142 -6.53 2.80 -5.60
CA ALA A 142 -6.83 2.84 -7.03
C ALA A 142 -7.18 4.26 -7.50
N GLY A 143 -8.02 5.00 -6.77
CA GLY A 143 -8.45 6.35 -7.15
C GLY A 143 -7.29 7.35 -7.21
N ASP A 144 -6.65 7.64 -6.07
CA ASP A 144 -5.50 8.58 -6.02
C ASP A 144 -4.26 8.10 -6.79
N GLY A 145 -4.13 6.78 -6.97
CA GLY A 145 -3.05 6.19 -7.74
C GLY A 145 -3.25 6.32 -9.25
N LEU A 146 -4.39 5.85 -9.77
CA LEU A 146 -4.71 5.88 -11.19
C LEU A 146 -4.98 7.29 -11.69
N ALA A 147 -5.62 8.16 -10.90
CA ALA A 147 -5.85 9.55 -11.29
C ALA A 147 -4.54 10.31 -11.54
N ASP A 148 -3.50 10.13 -10.70
CA ASP A 148 -2.20 10.79 -10.93
C ASP A 148 -1.45 10.18 -12.15
N ILE A 149 -1.64 8.89 -12.45
CA ILE A 149 -1.03 8.25 -13.63
C ILE A 149 -1.73 8.71 -14.92
N ILE A 150 -3.05 8.57 -14.97
CA ILE A 150 -3.89 8.93 -16.12
C ILE A 150 -3.84 10.44 -16.35
N GLY A 151 -3.94 11.26 -15.29
CA GLY A 151 -3.87 12.71 -15.38
C GLY A 151 -2.53 13.22 -15.92
N ARG A 152 -1.43 12.49 -15.73
CA ARG A 152 -0.12 12.84 -16.31
C ARG A 152 0.05 12.35 -17.75
N GLN A 153 -0.48 11.18 -18.09
CA GLN A 153 -0.34 10.60 -19.42
C GLN A 153 -1.37 11.14 -20.42
N PHE A 154 -2.60 11.40 -19.98
CA PHE A 154 -3.76 11.73 -20.82
C PHE A 154 -4.45 13.04 -20.44
N GLY A 155 -3.96 13.75 -19.41
CA GLY A 155 -4.52 15.03 -18.95
C GLY A 155 -4.19 16.21 -19.86
N SER A 156 -4.75 16.23 -21.07
CA SER A 156 -4.55 17.32 -22.04
C SER A 156 -5.27 18.61 -21.61
N HIS A 157 -6.42 18.48 -20.93
CA HIS A 157 -7.19 19.61 -20.42
C HIS A 157 -6.88 19.88 -18.95
N LYS A 158 -6.09 20.93 -18.71
CA LYS A 158 -5.72 21.39 -17.37
C LYS A 158 -6.84 22.21 -16.73
N ILE A 159 -7.01 22.10 -15.42
CA ILE A 159 -8.00 22.88 -14.68
C ILE A 159 -7.56 24.35 -14.69
N PRO A 160 -8.47 25.32 -14.97
CA PRO A 160 -8.11 26.73 -15.15
C PRO A 160 -7.36 27.36 -13.97
N TYR A 161 -7.59 26.87 -12.74
CA TYR A 161 -6.94 27.38 -11.53
C TYR A 161 -5.70 26.58 -11.08
N ASN A 162 -5.42 25.41 -11.65
CA ASN A 162 -4.25 24.60 -11.27
C ASN A 162 -3.68 23.83 -12.46
N ARG A 163 -2.58 24.33 -13.03
CA ARG A 163 -1.88 23.73 -14.18
C ARG A 163 -1.21 22.38 -13.86
N ASN A 164 -1.18 21.97 -12.60
CA ASN A 164 -0.67 20.66 -12.18
C ASN A 164 -1.77 19.59 -12.05
N LYS A 165 -3.05 19.95 -12.24
CA LYS A 165 -4.17 19.02 -12.24
C LYS A 165 -4.90 19.06 -13.58
N SER A 166 -5.46 17.92 -13.97
CA SER A 166 -6.19 17.78 -15.23
C SER A 166 -7.66 17.46 -14.95
N LEU A 167 -8.51 17.58 -15.96
CA LEU A 167 -9.88 17.06 -15.87
C LEU A 167 -9.93 15.52 -15.85
N ALA A 168 -8.91 14.86 -16.40
CA ALA A 168 -8.83 13.40 -16.50
C ALA A 168 -8.30 12.72 -15.22
N GLY A 169 -7.76 13.49 -14.26
CA GLY A 169 -7.20 13.02 -13.01
C GLY A 169 -6.89 14.18 -12.07
#